data_AF-A0A950DKX9-F1
#
_entry.id   AF-A0A950DKX9-F1
#
_cell.length_a   1.000
_cell.length_b   1.000
_cell.length_c   1.000
_cell.angle_alpha   90.00
_cell.angle_beta   90.00
_cell.angle_gamma   90.00
#
_symmetry.space_group_name_H-M   'P 1'
#
loop_
_entity.id
_entity.type
_entity.pdbx_description
1 polymer ?
#
loop_
_entity_poly.entity_id
_entity_poly.type
_entity_poly.pdbx_seq_one_letter_code
_entity_poly.pdbx_strand_id
1 'polypeptide(L)'
;MKHFNAVCYERFPGIMTIAEESTSWPGVSRPTYLGGLGFGFKWNMGWMHDFLDYMSREPIHRRYHQGEAAFSLVYAFQEHFVLVLSHDEVVHGKGSLLNKMPGDPWQKFANLRMFYGWMYAHPGKKLLFMGGEIGQWKEWNHNQSVDWHLLEYPLHHGLKRLVQHLNYLYRNEPAFSEDDDSYAGFEWIDLHDADNSIFTFVRKGRSGSTLLFAVNATPVPRQAYLVGAPGEGWYEEILNTDAGVYGGGNLGNWGGLHADPIPWQGRSHSLRLTLPPLSTIGFKRHGYASQL
;
A
#
# COMPACT_ATOMS: atom_id res chain seq x y z
N MET A 1 -16.81 -13.26 23.76
CA MET A 1 -16.56 -12.78 22.38
C MET A 1 -17.63 -13.19 21.38
N LYS A 2 -17.84 -14.48 21.09
CA LYS A 2 -18.84 -14.92 20.09
C LYS A 2 -20.25 -14.33 20.30
N HIS A 3 -20.77 -14.39 21.54
CA HIS A 3 -22.09 -13.81 21.85
C HIS A 3 -22.13 -12.28 21.67
N PHE A 4 -21.09 -11.56 22.08
CA PHE A 4 -20.97 -10.10 21.90
C PHE A 4 -21.10 -9.72 20.42
N ASN A 5 -20.28 -10.32 19.56
CA ASN A 5 -20.29 -10.01 18.13
C ASN A 5 -21.63 -10.37 17.48
N ALA A 6 -22.21 -11.53 17.83
CA ALA A 6 -23.53 -11.93 17.32
C ALA A 6 -24.62 -10.90 17.67
N VAL A 7 -24.71 -10.47 18.93
CA VAL A 7 -25.71 -9.48 19.37
C VAL A 7 -25.47 -8.11 18.74
N CYS A 8 -24.21 -7.67 18.61
CA CYS A 8 -23.88 -6.40 17.99
C CYS A 8 -24.30 -6.33 16.52
N TYR A 9 -24.00 -7.37 15.72
CA TYR A 9 -24.38 -7.41 14.31
C TYR A 9 -25.88 -7.64 14.09
N GLU A 10 -26.56 -8.37 14.98
CA GLU A 10 -28.02 -8.53 14.95
C GLU A 10 -28.73 -7.20 15.20
N ARG A 11 -28.32 -6.45 16.23
CA ARG A 11 -28.99 -5.22 16.64
C ARG A 11 -28.60 -4.00 15.80
N PHE A 12 -27.40 -4.00 15.23
CA PHE A 12 -26.87 -2.86 14.48
C PHE A 12 -26.20 -3.32 13.18
N PRO A 13 -26.98 -3.64 12.12
CA PRO A 13 -26.41 -3.99 10.82
C PRO A 13 -25.52 -2.88 10.26
N GLY A 14 -24.36 -3.26 9.70
CA GLY A 14 -23.43 -2.32 9.06
C GLY A 14 -22.35 -1.71 9.97
N ILE A 15 -22.36 -1.99 11.28
CA ILE A 15 -21.24 -1.62 12.16
C ILE A 15 -19.97 -2.42 11.82
N MET A 16 -18.85 -2.06 12.43
CA MET A 16 -17.63 -2.85 12.40
C MET A 16 -17.19 -3.18 13.82
N THR A 17 -16.85 -4.44 14.05
CA THR A 17 -16.07 -4.87 15.22
C THR A 17 -14.70 -5.31 14.71
N ILE A 18 -13.64 -4.82 15.36
CA ILE A 18 -12.25 -5.03 14.92
C ILE A 18 -11.47 -5.63 16.09
N ALA A 19 -10.72 -6.70 15.82
CA ALA A 19 -9.84 -7.32 16.80
C ALA A 19 -8.38 -7.03 16.50
N GLU A 20 -7.61 -6.77 17.55
CA GLU A 20 -6.17 -7.03 17.56
C GLU A 20 -5.98 -8.41 18.23
N GLU A 21 -5.32 -9.33 17.53
CA GLU A 21 -5.07 -10.69 18.04
C GLU A 21 -3.71 -11.16 17.50
N SER A 22 -2.79 -11.48 18.41
CA SER A 22 -1.36 -11.61 18.12
C SER A 22 -0.81 -13.04 18.28
N THR A 23 -1.68 -14.05 18.41
CA THR A 23 -1.32 -15.47 18.63
C THR A 23 -1.73 -16.41 17.49
N SER A 24 -1.92 -15.87 16.28
CA SER A 24 -2.30 -16.62 15.07
C SER A 24 -3.59 -17.45 15.23
N TRP A 25 -4.52 -17.02 16.08
CA TRP A 25 -5.79 -17.71 16.27
C TRP A 25 -6.59 -17.69 14.95
N PRO A 26 -7.08 -18.85 14.45
CA PRO A 26 -7.81 -18.90 13.20
C PRO A 26 -9.28 -18.50 13.35
N GLY A 27 -9.84 -17.84 12.33
CA GLY A 27 -11.25 -17.52 12.24
C GLY A 27 -11.68 -16.37 13.16
N VAL A 28 -10.77 -15.43 13.46
CA VAL A 28 -11.08 -14.26 14.31
C VAL A 28 -12.17 -13.41 13.65
N SER A 29 -12.03 -13.14 12.35
CA SER A 29 -12.95 -12.34 11.55
C SER A 29 -13.94 -13.17 10.72
N ARG A 30 -14.21 -14.41 11.16
CA ARG A 30 -15.18 -15.31 10.52
C ARG A 30 -16.48 -15.40 11.32
N PRO A 31 -17.63 -15.69 10.66
CA PRO A 31 -18.92 -15.78 11.35
C PRO A 31 -18.93 -16.80 12.49
N THR A 32 -19.69 -16.49 13.54
CA THR A 32 -19.79 -17.33 14.75
C THR A 32 -20.38 -18.71 14.46
N TYR A 33 -21.33 -18.80 13.53
CA TYR A 33 -21.96 -20.06 13.11
C TYR A 33 -21.02 -20.97 12.31
N LEU A 34 -19.90 -20.45 11.78
CA LEU A 34 -18.82 -21.23 11.16
C LEU A 34 -17.67 -21.54 12.14
N GLY A 35 -17.86 -21.27 13.44
CA GLY A 35 -16.86 -21.51 14.48
C GLY A 35 -15.95 -20.32 14.78
N GLY A 36 -16.02 -19.23 14.02
CA GLY A 36 -15.22 -18.03 14.21
C GLY A 36 -15.58 -17.20 15.46
N LEU A 37 -14.78 -16.18 15.77
CA LEU A 37 -15.03 -15.27 16.89
C LEU A 37 -16.09 -14.19 16.55
N GLY A 38 -16.39 -13.99 15.27
CA GLY A 38 -17.45 -13.10 14.81
C GLY A 38 -17.03 -11.65 14.59
N PHE A 39 -15.74 -11.32 14.66
CA PHE A 39 -15.31 -9.96 14.33
C PHE A 39 -15.51 -9.65 12.85
N GLY A 40 -15.72 -8.38 12.50
CA GLY A 40 -15.75 -7.96 11.11
C GLY A 40 -14.36 -7.90 10.48
N PHE A 41 -13.36 -7.49 11.27
CA PHE A 41 -11.98 -7.37 10.83
C PHE A 41 -10.96 -7.77 11.91
N LYS A 42 -9.74 -8.06 11.47
CA LYS A 42 -8.56 -8.30 12.30
C LYS A 42 -7.42 -7.35 11.89
N TRP A 43 -6.68 -6.79 12.84
CA TRP A 43 -5.43 -6.09 12.52
C TRP A 43 -4.38 -7.07 11.99
N ASN A 44 -3.72 -6.73 10.88
CA ASN A 44 -2.66 -7.54 10.31
C ASN A 44 -1.31 -7.16 10.94
N MET A 45 -1.06 -7.67 12.15
CA MET A 45 0.17 -7.42 12.89
C MET A 45 1.40 -7.99 12.17
N GLY A 46 1.26 -9.12 11.47
CA GLY A 46 2.34 -9.71 10.67
C GLY A 46 2.76 -8.80 9.52
N TRP A 47 1.80 -8.30 8.73
CA TRP A 47 2.06 -7.28 7.70
C TRP A 47 2.75 -6.05 8.28
N MET A 48 2.28 -5.55 9.43
CA MET A 48 2.84 -4.34 10.05
C MET A 48 4.31 -4.54 10.41
N HIS A 49 4.66 -5.64 11.07
CA HIS A 49 6.06 -5.94 11.43
C HIS A 49 6.93 -6.16 10.19
N ASP A 50 6.50 -7.02 9.27
CA ASP A 50 7.28 -7.35 8.07
C ASP A 50 7.56 -6.10 7.21
N PHE A 51 6.56 -5.23 7.04
CA PHE A 51 6.74 -4.01 6.26
C PHE A 51 7.57 -2.95 7.00
N LEU A 52 7.37 -2.74 8.30
CA LEU A 52 8.19 -1.77 9.05
C LEU A 52 9.65 -2.21 9.07
N ASP A 53 9.93 -3.49 9.26
CA ASP A 53 11.29 -4.04 9.22
C ASP A 53 11.89 -3.86 7.82
N TYR A 54 11.18 -4.26 6.77
CA TYR A 54 11.64 -4.07 5.39
C TYR A 54 11.93 -2.60 5.06
N MET A 55 11.02 -1.69 5.45
CA MET A 55 11.14 -0.25 5.19
C MET A 55 12.27 0.40 5.99
N SER A 56 12.58 -0.10 7.19
CA SER A 56 13.65 0.43 8.05
C SER A 56 15.06 0.02 7.61
N ARG A 57 15.18 -0.99 6.74
CA ARG A 57 16.47 -1.42 6.19
C ARG A 57 17.00 -0.43 5.17
N GLU A 58 18.31 -0.19 5.21
CA GLU A 58 19.03 0.51 4.14
C GLU A 58 18.72 -0.13 2.78
N PRO A 59 18.46 0.67 1.71
CA PRO A 59 17.97 0.14 0.44
C PRO A 59 18.83 -0.95 -0.19
N ILE A 60 20.16 -0.90 0.01
CA ILE A 60 21.10 -1.91 -0.49
C ILE A 60 20.87 -3.31 0.11
N HIS A 61 20.28 -3.39 1.31
CA HIS A 61 20.02 -4.66 1.98
C HIS A 61 18.65 -5.24 1.64
N ARG A 62 17.72 -4.45 1.06
CA ARG A 62 16.35 -4.89 0.77
C ARG A 62 16.27 -6.09 -0.17
N ARG A 63 17.26 -6.27 -1.06
CA ARG A 63 17.36 -7.45 -1.94
C ARG A 63 17.38 -8.78 -1.20
N TYR A 64 17.89 -8.82 0.03
CA TYR A 64 17.95 -10.04 0.85
C TYR A 64 16.63 -10.33 1.58
N HIS A 65 15.67 -9.40 1.51
CA HIS A 65 14.43 -9.43 2.28
C HIS A 65 13.19 -9.24 1.39
N GLN A 66 13.32 -9.45 0.07
CA GLN A 66 12.21 -9.34 -0.89
C GLN A 66 11.00 -10.18 -0.48
N GLY A 67 11.25 -11.38 0.06
CA GLY A 67 10.21 -12.29 0.54
C GLY A 67 9.44 -11.78 1.76
N GLU A 68 10.08 -11.00 2.66
CA GLU A 68 9.42 -10.43 3.85
C GLU A 68 8.29 -9.50 3.44
N ALA A 69 8.54 -8.60 2.48
CA ALA A 69 7.52 -7.68 1.97
C ALA A 69 6.36 -8.38 1.22
N ALA A 70 6.56 -9.63 0.79
CA ALA A 70 5.55 -10.42 0.09
C ALA A 70 4.78 -11.38 1.00
N PHE A 71 5.36 -11.72 2.17
CA PHE A 71 4.91 -12.85 2.98
C PHE A 71 3.47 -12.69 3.47
N SER A 72 3.08 -11.47 3.83
CA SER A 72 1.71 -11.17 4.27
C SER A 72 0.62 -11.58 3.24
N LEU A 73 0.93 -11.60 1.95
CA LEU A 73 -0.01 -12.00 0.90
C LEU A 73 -0.28 -13.50 0.84
N VAL A 74 0.58 -14.33 1.45
CA VAL A 74 0.36 -15.78 1.57
C VAL A 74 -0.91 -16.07 2.38
N TYR A 75 -1.19 -15.25 3.40
CA TYR A 75 -2.33 -15.41 4.30
C TYR A 75 -3.33 -14.25 4.25
N ALA A 76 -3.12 -13.22 3.43
CA ALA A 76 -3.92 -12.00 3.38
C ALA A 76 -5.44 -12.20 3.17
N PHE A 77 -5.87 -13.36 2.68
CA PHE A 77 -7.28 -13.66 2.40
C PHE A 77 -7.90 -14.69 3.37
N GLN A 78 -7.14 -15.09 4.41
CA GLN A 78 -7.64 -16.00 5.45
C GLN A 78 -8.54 -15.28 6.47
N GLU A 79 -8.31 -13.98 6.66
CA GLU A 79 -9.08 -13.08 7.53
C GLU A 79 -9.41 -11.79 6.76
N HIS A 80 -10.38 -11.02 7.22
CA HIS A 80 -10.61 -9.67 6.73
C HIS A 80 -9.67 -8.71 7.44
N PHE A 81 -8.56 -8.36 6.80
CA PHE A 81 -7.50 -7.59 7.45
C PHE A 81 -7.70 -6.07 7.37
N VAL A 82 -7.29 -5.39 8.45
CA VAL A 82 -6.88 -3.98 8.44
C VAL A 82 -5.36 -3.91 8.53
N LEU A 83 -4.74 -3.28 7.55
CA LEU A 83 -3.32 -2.92 7.57
C LEU A 83 -3.15 -1.72 8.50
N VAL A 84 -2.41 -1.92 9.58
CA VAL A 84 -2.39 -1.00 10.71
C VAL A 84 -1.00 -0.40 10.92
N LEU A 85 -0.94 0.93 11.00
CA LEU A 85 0.18 1.68 11.57
C LEU A 85 -0.38 2.48 12.74
N SER A 86 -0.48 1.83 13.90
CA SER A 86 -1.15 2.36 15.10
C SER A 86 -0.21 3.24 15.93
N HIS A 87 -0.75 3.79 17.01
CA HIS A 87 -0.02 4.54 18.02
C HIS A 87 1.12 3.74 18.67
N ASP A 88 0.96 2.43 18.86
CA ASP A 88 1.94 1.57 19.52
C ASP A 88 3.26 1.48 18.75
N GLU A 89 3.25 1.78 17.45
CA GLU A 89 4.44 1.69 16.60
C GLU A 89 5.29 2.97 16.57
N VAL A 90 4.81 4.04 17.22
CA VAL A 90 5.45 5.37 17.22
C VAL A 90 5.70 5.91 18.63
N VAL A 91 5.91 5.02 19.60
CA VAL A 91 6.18 5.32 21.01
C VAL A 91 7.29 4.42 21.57
N HIS A 92 7.67 4.67 22.83
CA HIS A 92 8.53 3.79 23.63
C HIS A 92 9.90 3.50 23.01
N GLY A 93 10.50 4.48 22.32
CA GLY A 93 11.82 4.34 21.70
C GLY A 93 11.79 3.66 20.33
N LYS A 94 10.61 3.29 19.81
CA LYS A 94 10.48 2.70 18.47
C LYS A 94 10.71 3.74 17.35
N GLY A 95 10.71 5.03 17.65
CA GLY A 95 10.78 6.13 16.69
C GLY A 95 9.47 6.38 15.94
N SER A 96 9.30 7.59 15.40
CA SER A 96 8.20 7.91 14.47
C SER A 96 8.35 7.15 13.15
N LEU A 97 7.26 7.05 12.36
CA LEU A 97 7.32 6.42 11.04
C LEU A 97 8.38 7.03 10.13
N LEU A 98 8.55 8.36 10.15
CA LEU A 98 9.56 9.04 9.36
C LEU A 98 10.99 8.71 9.82
N ASN A 99 11.21 8.61 11.15
CA ASN A 99 12.52 8.32 11.70
C ASN A 99 12.97 6.87 11.47
N LYS A 100 12.04 5.93 11.30
CA LYS A 100 12.33 4.55 10.90
C LYS A 100 12.92 4.45 9.50
N MET A 101 12.59 5.37 8.60
CA MET A 101 13.06 5.32 7.21
C MET A 101 14.58 5.60 7.12
N PRO A 102 15.34 4.91 6.26
CA PRO A 102 16.77 5.15 6.08
C PRO A 102 17.06 6.37 5.21
N GLY A 103 18.33 6.79 5.21
CA GLY A 103 18.85 7.82 4.32
C GLY A 103 18.72 9.26 4.82
N ASP A 104 19.03 10.19 3.91
CA ASP A 104 18.91 11.63 4.15
C ASP A 104 17.43 12.07 4.30
N PRO A 105 17.14 13.33 4.70
CA PRO A 105 15.77 13.78 4.86
C PRO A 105 14.89 13.59 3.61
N TRP A 106 15.42 13.81 2.40
CA TRP A 106 14.64 13.61 1.19
C TRP A 106 14.30 12.12 0.99
N GLN A 107 15.27 11.24 1.21
CA GLN A 107 15.09 9.78 1.13
C GLN A 107 14.15 9.25 2.21
N LYS A 108 14.17 9.81 3.43
CA LYS A 108 13.22 9.46 4.50
C LYS A 108 11.78 9.75 4.08
N PHE A 109 11.52 10.94 3.52
CA PHE A 109 10.20 11.28 2.99
C PHE A 109 9.84 10.43 1.76
N ALA A 110 10.77 10.17 0.85
CA ALA A 110 10.51 9.33 -0.32
C ALA A 110 10.12 7.90 0.08
N ASN A 111 10.86 7.29 1.02
CA ASN A 111 10.51 5.99 1.59
C ASN A 111 9.13 6.00 2.25
N LEU A 112 8.79 7.02 3.03
CA LEU A 112 7.49 7.09 3.69
C LEU A 112 6.34 7.26 2.68
N ARG A 113 6.54 8.09 1.65
CA ARG A 113 5.57 8.25 0.55
C ARG A 113 5.37 6.95 -0.23
N MET A 114 6.47 6.27 -0.58
CA MET A 114 6.43 4.94 -1.21
C MET A 114 5.69 3.95 -0.32
N PHE A 115 6.01 3.89 0.97
CA PHE A 115 5.36 2.97 1.89
C PHE A 115 3.85 3.20 1.96
N TYR A 116 3.39 4.45 2.02
CA TYR A 116 1.95 4.75 1.99
C TYR A 116 1.30 4.39 0.65
N GLY A 117 1.95 4.67 -0.48
CA GLY A 117 1.47 4.23 -1.79
C GLY A 117 1.30 2.71 -1.85
N TRP A 118 2.30 1.98 -1.36
CA TRP A 118 2.29 0.52 -1.32
C TRP A 118 1.24 -0.02 -0.33
N MET A 119 1.14 0.54 0.89
CA MET A 119 0.13 0.18 1.89
C MET A 119 -1.28 0.33 1.31
N TYR A 120 -1.56 1.42 0.60
CA TYR A 120 -2.88 1.62 -0.02
C TYR A 120 -3.14 0.62 -1.14
N ALA A 121 -2.14 0.33 -1.97
CA ALA A 121 -2.25 -0.63 -3.07
C ALA A 121 -2.33 -2.10 -2.59
N HIS A 122 -1.81 -2.43 -1.42
CA HIS A 122 -1.90 -3.77 -0.82
C HIS A 122 -3.36 -4.14 -0.47
N PRO A 123 -3.80 -5.40 -0.57
CA PRO A 123 -5.13 -5.83 -0.10
C PRO A 123 -5.35 -5.60 1.40
N GLY A 124 -6.56 -5.22 1.78
CA GLY A 124 -6.99 -4.99 3.17
C GLY A 124 -7.33 -3.53 3.48
N LYS A 125 -8.07 -3.28 4.56
CA LYS A 125 -8.46 -1.90 4.96
C LYS A 125 -7.29 -1.14 5.57
N LYS A 126 -7.38 0.19 5.70
CA LYS A 126 -6.24 1.05 6.07
C LYS A 126 -6.45 1.73 7.42
N LEU A 127 -5.43 1.75 8.27
CA LEU A 127 -5.40 2.55 9.49
C LEU A 127 -4.02 3.22 9.63
N LEU A 128 -4.02 4.55 9.70
CA LEU A 128 -2.83 5.36 9.97
C LEU A 128 -3.09 6.25 11.18
N PHE A 129 -2.21 6.17 12.18
CA PHE A 129 -2.30 6.99 13.38
C PHE A 129 -1.91 8.46 13.13
N MET A 130 -2.52 9.38 13.88
CA MET A 130 -2.32 10.82 13.76
C MET A 130 -0.84 11.22 13.90
N GLY A 131 -0.43 12.24 13.15
CA GLY A 131 0.96 12.66 13.01
C GLY A 131 1.73 11.87 11.95
N GLY A 132 1.31 10.63 11.64
CA GLY A 132 1.86 9.84 10.55
C GLY A 132 1.60 10.45 9.18
N GLU A 133 0.45 11.08 8.98
CA GLU A 133 0.04 11.70 7.72
C GLU A 133 0.81 12.96 7.36
N ILE A 134 1.44 13.60 8.35
CA ILE A 134 2.31 14.77 8.17
C ILE A 134 3.80 14.42 8.31
N GLY A 135 4.13 13.17 8.64
CA GLY A 135 5.52 12.75 8.84
C GLY A 135 6.16 13.40 10.06
N GLN A 136 5.49 13.32 11.21
CA GLN A 136 6.04 13.86 12.46
C GLN A 136 7.41 13.25 12.78
N TRP A 137 8.36 14.09 13.19
CA TRP A 137 9.71 13.64 13.56
C TRP A 137 9.73 12.95 14.91
N LYS A 138 9.13 13.56 15.93
CA LYS A 138 9.13 13.00 17.29
C LYS A 138 8.15 11.83 17.40
N GLU A 139 8.46 10.91 18.31
CA GLU A 139 7.48 9.94 18.79
C GLU A 139 6.23 10.64 19.31
N TRP A 140 5.12 9.92 19.28
CA TRP A 140 3.89 10.41 19.87
C TRP A 140 4.05 10.55 21.39
N ASN A 141 3.57 11.67 21.93
CA ASN A 141 3.55 11.94 23.35
C ASN A 141 2.13 12.34 23.74
N HIS A 142 1.46 11.53 24.56
CA HIS A 142 0.09 11.78 25.00
C HIS A 142 -0.08 13.09 25.80
N ASN A 143 1.01 13.67 26.33
CA ASN A 143 0.99 14.94 27.05
C ASN A 143 1.19 16.16 26.14
N GLN A 144 1.36 15.96 24.82
CA GLN A 144 1.60 17.02 23.85
C GLN A 144 0.67 16.87 22.64
N SER A 145 0.44 17.99 21.94
CA SER A 145 -0.25 17.94 20.65
C SER A 145 0.66 17.32 19.57
N VAL A 146 0.04 16.91 18.47
CA VAL A 146 0.77 16.70 17.20
C VAL A 146 1.56 17.97 16.85
N ASP A 147 2.74 17.81 16.25
CA ASP A 147 3.63 18.89 15.83
C ASP A 147 3.07 19.64 14.59
N TRP A 148 1.94 20.33 14.73
CA TRP A 148 1.21 20.97 13.61
C TRP A 148 2.02 22.02 12.85
N HIS A 149 2.98 22.69 13.51
CA HIS A 149 3.90 23.65 12.90
C HIS A 149 4.71 23.04 11.76
N LEU A 150 4.87 21.70 11.71
CA LEU A 150 5.57 21.02 10.62
C LEU A 150 4.91 21.25 9.25
N LEU A 151 3.62 21.57 9.20
CA LEU A 151 2.90 21.86 7.96
C LEU A 151 3.34 23.15 7.26
N GLU A 152 4.14 23.99 7.93
CA GLU A 152 4.78 25.16 7.31
C GLU A 152 5.93 24.76 6.37
N TYR A 153 6.42 23.52 6.46
CA TYR A 153 7.54 23.02 5.65
C TYR A 153 7.04 22.20 4.44
N PRO A 154 7.63 22.40 3.24
CA PRO A 154 7.14 21.78 2.00
C PRO A 154 7.04 20.24 2.01
N LEU A 155 7.98 19.53 2.63
CA LEU A 155 8.00 18.06 2.63
C LEU A 155 6.84 17.46 3.44
N HIS A 156 6.56 18.05 4.61
CA HIS A 156 5.43 17.64 5.46
C HIS A 156 4.09 17.96 4.80
N HIS A 157 3.97 19.15 4.19
CA HIS A 157 2.79 19.51 3.40
C HIS A 157 2.59 18.57 2.19
N GLY A 158 3.66 18.22 1.49
CA GLY A 158 3.65 17.27 0.38
C GLY A 158 3.20 15.87 0.78
N LEU A 159 3.67 15.36 1.92
CA LEU A 159 3.24 14.07 2.47
C LEU A 159 1.75 14.08 2.85
N LYS A 160 1.28 15.15 3.51
CA LYS A 160 -0.15 15.33 3.80
C LYS A 160 -0.98 15.32 2.52
N ARG A 161 -0.51 16.01 1.47
CA ARG A 161 -1.18 16.04 0.16
C ARG A 161 -1.22 14.65 -0.48
N LEU A 162 -0.17 13.85 -0.35
CA LEU A 162 -0.17 12.46 -0.79
C LEU A 162 -1.25 11.66 -0.06
N VAL A 163 -1.33 11.74 1.27
CA VAL A 163 -2.35 11.00 2.04
C VAL A 163 -3.77 11.43 1.65
N GLN A 164 -4.00 12.72 1.36
CA GLN A 164 -5.27 13.19 0.81
C GLN A 164 -5.58 12.57 -0.56
N HIS A 165 -4.58 12.51 -1.45
CA HIS A 165 -4.75 11.91 -2.77
C HIS A 165 -4.97 10.39 -2.70
N LEU A 166 -4.24 9.68 -1.85
CA LEU A 166 -4.43 8.25 -1.63
C LEU A 166 -5.85 7.94 -1.11
N ASN A 167 -6.37 8.75 -0.18
CA ASN A 167 -7.76 8.63 0.27
C ASN A 167 -8.77 8.93 -0.85
N TYR A 168 -8.48 9.89 -1.73
CA TYR A 168 -9.31 10.16 -2.89
C TYR A 168 -9.33 8.96 -3.84
N LEU A 169 -8.17 8.41 -4.20
CA LEU A 169 -8.07 7.23 -5.06
C LEU A 169 -8.76 6.01 -4.44
N TYR A 170 -8.50 5.73 -3.16
CA TYR A 170 -9.11 4.59 -2.45
C TYR A 170 -10.64 4.60 -2.46
N ARG A 171 -11.25 5.79 -2.45
CA ARG A 171 -12.70 5.96 -2.50
C ARG A 171 -13.30 5.91 -3.91
N ASN A 172 -12.53 6.29 -4.93
CA ASN A 172 -13.05 6.48 -6.29
C ASN A 172 -12.63 5.38 -7.27
N GLU A 173 -11.63 4.58 -6.92
CA GLU A 173 -11.12 3.50 -7.77
C GLU A 173 -11.49 2.14 -7.15
N PRO A 174 -12.52 1.44 -7.67
CA PRO A 174 -13.10 0.28 -6.99
C PRO A 174 -12.12 -0.88 -6.74
N ALA A 175 -11.14 -1.04 -7.62
CA ALA A 175 -10.07 -2.04 -7.51
C ALA A 175 -9.26 -1.96 -6.19
N PHE A 176 -9.22 -0.80 -5.52
CA PHE A 176 -8.56 -0.70 -4.23
C PHE A 176 -9.29 -1.41 -3.10
N SER A 177 -10.61 -1.62 -3.20
CA SER A 177 -11.42 -1.98 -2.02
C SER A 177 -12.51 -3.03 -2.22
N GLU A 178 -13.00 -3.24 -3.45
CA GLU A 178 -14.14 -4.13 -3.72
C GLU A 178 -13.82 -5.61 -3.46
N ASP A 179 -12.58 -6.04 -3.71
CA ASP A 179 -12.15 -7.44 -3.60
C ASP A 179 -10.86 -7.57 -2.76
N ASP A 180 -10.87 -6.94 -1.58
CA ASP A 180 -9.76 -6.99 -0.61
C ASP A 180 -9.63 -8.34 0.13
N ASP A 181 -10.67 -9.18 0.10
CA ASP A 181 -10.82 -10.40 0.90
C ASP A 181 -10.75 -11.70 0.06
N SER A 182 -10.34 -11.58 -1.20
CA SER A 182 -10.28 -12.68 -2.17
C SER A 182 -8.99 -12.66 -2.98
N TYR A 183 -8.48 -13.85 -3.32
CA TYR A 183 -7.35 -14.03 -4.23
C TYR A 183 -7.61 -13.47 -5.64
N ALA A 184 -8.88 -13.24 -6.04
CA ALA A 184 -9.20 -12.67 -7.35
C ALA A 184 -8.88 -11.16 -7.46
N GLY A 185 -8.83 -10.44 -6.33
CA GLY A 185 -8.61 -9.00 -6.29
C GLY A 185 -7.14 -8.57 -6.35
N PHE A 186 -6.20 -9.51 -6.33
CA PHE A 186 -4.77 -9.26 -6.37
C PHE A 186 -4.04 -10.29 -7.24
N GLU A 187 -3.05 -9.84 -8.00
CA GLU A 187 -2.19 -10.73 -8.78
C GLU A 187 -0.79 -10.14 -8.88
N TRP A 188 0.25 -10.93 -8.55
CA TRP A 188 1.62 -10.55 -8.84
C TRP A 188 1.84 -10.53 -10.36
N ILE A 189 2.47 -9.47 -10.87
CA ILE A 189 3.06 -9.48 -12.21
C ILE A 189 4.47 -10.06 -12.10
N ASP A 190 5.27 -9.51 -11.18
CA ASP A 190 6.58 -10.04 -10.84
C ASP A 190 6.98 -9.65 -9.42
N LEU A 191 7.51 -10.65 -8.71
CA LEU A 191 8.02 -10.57 -7.36
C LEU A 191 9.53 -10.90 -7.28
N HIS A 192 10.11 -11.42 -8.38
CA HIS A 192 11.43 -12.06 -8.35
C HIS A 192 12.59 -11.09 -8.57
N ASP A 193 12.33 -9.83 -8.92
CA ASP A 193 13.37 -8.80 -9.11
C ASP A 193 13.88 -8.25 -7.76
N ALA A 194 14.36 -9.15 -6.92
CA ALA A 194 14.93 -8.86 -5.61
C ALA A 194 16.20 -8.00 -5.73
N ASP A 195 17.02 -8.26 -6.75
CA ASP A 195 18.28 -7.55 -6.98
C ASP A 195 18.08 -6.04 -7.18
N ASN A 196 16.96 -5.64 -7.78
CA ASN A 196 16.57 -4.23 -7.90
C ASN A 196 15.54 -3.80 -6.85
N SER A 197 15.06 -4.72 -6.02
CA SER A 197 13.98 -4.52 -5.04
C SER A 197 12.74 -3.90 -5.67
N ILE A 198 12.31 -4.49 -6.79
CA ILE A 198 11.14 -4.06 -7.55
C ILE A 198 10.00 -5.04 -7.34
N PHE A 199 8.80 -4.49 -7.18
CA PHE A 199 7.56 -5.25 -7.03
C PHE A 199 6.56 -4.75 -8.04
N THR A 200 5.93 -5.65 -8.79
CA THR A 200 4.88 -5.28 -9.75
C THR A 200 3.68 -6.18 -9.58
N PHE A 201 2.48 -5.59 -9.52
CA PHE A 201 1.25 -6.32 -9.24
C PHE A 201 0.02 -5.60 -9.76
N VAL A 202 -1.10 -6.30 -9.75
CA VAL A 202 -2.40 -5.82 -10.20
C VAL A 202 -3.39 -5.88 -9.05
N ARG A 203 -4.23 -4.85 -8.96
CA ARG A 203 -5.47 -4.85 -8.18
C ARG A 203 -6.66 -4.91 -9.11
N LYS A 204 -7.65 -5.75 -8.79
CA LYS A 204 -8.87 -5.95 -9.59
C LYS A 204 -10.09 -5.68 -8.73
N GLY A 205 -11.03 -4.92 -9.27
CA GLY A 205 -12.36 -4.73 -8.70
C GLY A 205 -13.34 -5.76 -9.24
N ARG A 206 -14.42 -6.00 -8.49
CA ARG A 206 -15.52 -6.89 -8.93
C ARG A 206 -16.26 -6.31 -10.13
N SER A 207 -16.22 -4.99 -10.27
CA SER A 207 -16.72 -4.23 -11.43
C SER A 207 -15.85 -4.38 -12.71
N GLY A 208 -14.71 -5.07 -12.65
CA GLY A 208 -13.77 -5.21 -13.77
C GLY A 208 -12.71 -4.10 -13.85
N SER A 209 -12.76 -3.09 -12.96
CA SER A 209 -11.70 -2.08 -12.85
C SER A 209 -10.35 -2.74 -12.55
N THR A 210 -9.29 -2.32 -13.24
CA THR A 210 -7.96 -2.90 -13.12
C THR A 210 -6.92 -1.80 -12.89
N LEU A 211 -6.14 -1.93 -11.83
CA LEU A 211 -5.01 -1.06 -11.53
C LEU A 211 -3.70 -1.86 -11.53
N LEU A 212 -2.67 -1.33 -12.19
CA LEU A 212 -1.31 -1.87 -12.17
C LEU A 212 -0.44 -1.01 -11.26
N PHE A 213 0.35 -1.63 -10.40
CA PHE A 213 1.30 -0.94 -9.54
C PHE A 213 2.72 -1.43 -9.79
N ALA A 214 3.67 -0.51 -9.66
CA ALA A 214 5.08 -0.81 -9.58
C ALA A 214 5.69 -0.07 -8.39
N VAL A 215 6.51 -0.78 -7.61
CA VAL A 215 7.26 -0.23 -6.47
C VAL A 215 8.74 -0.37 -6.78
N ASN A 216 9.48 0.74 -6.69
CA ASN A 216 10.93 0.75 -6.73
C ASN A 216 11.45 1.08 -5.32
N ALA A 217 11.85 0.05 -4.57
CA ALA A 217 12.29 0.19 -3.19
C ALA A 217 13.77 0.59 -3.06
N THR A 218 14.38 1.16 -4.09
CA THR A 218 15.76 1.67 -4.07
C THR A 218 15.84 3.11 -4.56
N PRO A 219 16.87 3.89 -4.17
CA PRO A 219 17.07 5.26 -4.67
C PRO A 219 17.59 5.30 -6.11
N VAL A 220 17.73 4.16 -6.79
CA VAL A 220 18.20 4.08 -8.17
C VAL A 220 16.98 4.12 -9.11
N PRO A 221 16.80 5.19 -9.92
CA PRO A 221 15.72 5.24 -10.90
C PRO A 221 15.93 4.19 -11.99
N ARG A 222 14.83 3.69 -12.57
CA ARG A 222 14.87 2.76 -13.70
C ARG A 222 14.17 3.38 -14.90
N GLN A 223 14.86 3.45 -16.03
CA GLN A 223 14.29 3.93 -17.29
C GLN A 223 13.96 2.74 -18.17
N ALA A 224 12.88 2.85 -18.96
CA ALA A 224 12.43 1.82 -19.88
C ALA A 224 12.31 0.42 -19.24
N TYR A 225 11.93 0.36 -17.96
CA TYR A 225 11.74 -0.88 -17.23
C TYR A 225 10.48 -1.57 -17.73
N LEU A 226 10.62 -2.79 -18.25
CA LEU A 226 9.54 -3.50 -18.90
C LEU A 226 8.68 -4.23 -17.86
N VAL A 227 7.37 -3.95 -17.86
CA VAL A 227 6.39 -4.61 -16.98
C VAL A 227 5.29 -5.23 -17.82
N GLY A 228 4.95 -6.49 -17.59
CA GLY A 228 3.85 -7.16 -18.27
C GLY A 228 2.52 -6.46 -17.99
N ALA A 229 1.79 -6.11 -19.05
CA ALA A 229 0.51 -5.43 -18.98
C ALA A 229 -0.66 -6.43 -19.00
N PRO A 230 -1.67 -6.31 -18.12
CA PRO A 230 -2.85 -7.20 -18.09
C PRO A 230 -3.64 -7.27 -19.39
N GLY A 231 -3.49 -6.28 -20.26
CA GLY A 231 -4.04 -6.26 -21.60
C GLY A 231 -3.59 -5.01 -22.36
N GLU A 232 -3.99 -4.90 -23.61
CA GLU A 232 -3.79 -3.70 -24.41
C GLU A 232 -4.56 -2.49 -23.84
N GLY A 233 -4.20 -1.30 -24.30
CA GLY A 233 -4.89 -0.05 -24.00
C GLY A 233 -3.97 1.05 -23.49
N TRP A 234 -4.60 2.16 -23.11
CA TRP A 234 -3.96 3.28 -22.42
C TRP A 234 -3.96 3.02 -20.91
N TYR A 235 -2.81 3.24 -20.29
CA TYR A 235 -2.60 3.14 -18.85
C TYR A 235 -2.31 4.54 -18.31
N GLU A 236 -3.32 5.16 -17.70
CA GLU A 236 -3.21 6.48 -17.09
C GLU A 236 -2.43 6.38 -15.77
N GLU A 237 -1.40 7.20 -15.58
CA GLU A 237 -0.65 7.29 -14.33
C GLU A 237 -1.48 8.04 -13.27
N ILE A 238 -2.23 7.30 -12.46
CA ILE A 238 -3.11 7.86 -11.41
C ILE A 238 -2.38 8.10 -10.09
N LEU A 239 -1.23 7.46 -9.87
CA LEU A 239 -0.41 7.63 -8.68
C LEU A 239 1.06 7.67 -9.08
N ASN A 240 1.77 8.68 -8.59
CA ASN A 240 3.22 8.72 -8.61
C ASN A 240 3.71 9.39 -7.32
N THR A 241 4.25 8.62 -6.38
CA THR A 241 4.70 9.15 -5.08
C THR A 241 5.96 10.02 -5.18
N ASP A 242 6.63 10.04 -6.33
CA ASP A 242 7.77 10.94 -6.61
C ASP A 242 7.32 12.27 -7.26
N ALA A 243 6.04 12.48 -7.53
CA ALA A 243 5.57 13.75 -8.09
C ALA A 243 6.01 14.96 -7.23
N GLY A 244 6.39 16.06 -7.88
CA GLY A 244 6.91 17.25 -7.22
C GLY A 244 5.91 17.88 -6.24
N VAL A 245 4.60 17.71 -6.50
CA VAL A 245 3.52 18.13 -5.59
C VAL A 245 3.54 17.44 -4.23
N TYR A 246 4.21 16.29 -4.11
CA TYR A 246 4.43 15.56 -2.86
C TYR A 246 5.85 15.75 -2.28
N GLY A 247 6.68 16.57 -2.93
CA GLY A 247 8.07 16.78 -2.55
C GLY A 247 9.03 15.70 -3.06
N GLY A 248 8.68 15.00 -4.15
CA GLY A 248 9.59 14.10 -4.86
C GLY A 248 10.36 14.79 -6.00
N GLY A 249 11.15 14.01 -6.72
CA GLY A 249 12.00 14.44 -7.84
C GLY A 249 11.25 14.72 -9.15
N ASN A 250 9.95 14.43 -9.19
CA ASN A 250 9.07 14.60 -10.34
C ASN A 250 9.48 13.78 -11.58
N LEU A 251 10.15 12.65 -11.36
CA LEU A 251 10.37 11.65 -12.41
C LEU A 251 9.11 10.81 -12.56
N GLY A 252 8.78 10.37 -13.78
CA GLY A 252 7.54 9.62 -14.02
C GLY A 252 7.26 9.36 -15.49
N ASN A 253 6.01 9.04 -15.79
CA ASN A 253 5.56 8.59 -17.11
C ASN A 253 4.71 9.63 -17.84
N TRP A 254 4.79 10.90 -17.42
CA TRP A 254 4.16 12.05 -18.09
C TRP A 254 2.65 11.88 -18.37
N GLY A 255 1.93 11.29 -17.42
CA GLY A 255 0.48 11.11 -17.46
C GLY A 255 0.00 9.70 -17.84
N GLY A 256 0.85 8.88 -18.46
CA GLY A 256 0.50 7.50 -18.79
C GLY A 256 1.19 6.98 -20.03
N LEU A 257 0.92 5.73 -20.39
CA LEU A 257 1.56 5.03 -21.49
C LEU A 257 0.59 4.08 -22.20
N HIS A 258 0.82 3.82 -23.48
CA HIS A 258 0.18 2.71 -24.18
C HIS A 258 0.96 1.42 -23.94
N ALA A 259 0.24 0.31 -23.79
CA ALA A 259 0.85 -1.01 -23.73
C ALA A 259 1.29 -1.45 -25.13
N ASP A 260 2.57 -1.82 -25.27
CA ASP A 260 3.15 -2.33 -26.50
C ASP A 260 2.83 -3.83 -26.66
N PRO A 261 2.65 -4.35 -27.89
CA PRO A 261 2.43 -5.78 -28.17
C PRO A 261 3.75 -6.57 -28.07
N ILE A 262 4.46 -6.41 -26.96
CA ILE A 262 5.72 -7.07 -26.63
C ILE A 262 5.45 -8.03 -25.47
N PRO A 263 5.52 -9.37 -25.68
CA PRO A 263 5.31 -10.33 -24.63
C PRO A 263 6.36 -10.23 -23.52
N TRP A 264 5.90 -10.17 -22.26
CA TRP A 264 6.77 -10.08 -21.09
C TRP A 264 6.05 -10.59 -19.83
N GLN A 265 6.79 -11.20 -18.89
CA GLN A 265 6.26 -11.70 -17.60
C GLN A 265 4.96 -12.52 -17.75
N GLY A 266 4.91 -13.40 -18.77
CA GLY A 266 3.75 -14.26 -19.03
C GLY A 266 2.53 -13.57 -19.64
N ARG A 267 2.65 -12.32 -20.10
CA ARG A 267 1.57 -11.52 -20.69
C ARG A 267 1.88 -11.17 -22.15
N SER A 268 0.85 -10.91 -22.94
CA SER A 268 0.97 -10.60 -24.38
C SER A 268 1.44 -9.18 -24.67
N HIS A 269 1.25 -8.27 -23.72
CA HIS A 269 1.61 -6.85 -23.83
C HIS A 269 2.50 -6.43 -22.65
N SER A 270 3.18 -5.31 -22.80
CA SER A 270 4.00 -4.73 -21.74
C SER A 270 4.04 -3.20 -21.79
N LEU A 271 4.41 -2.59 -20.66
CA LEU A 271 4.64 -1.16 -20.50
C LEU A 271 6.13 -0.92 -20.28
N ARG A 272 6.69 0.08 -20.98
CA ARG A 272 8.05 0.56 -20.76
C ARG A 272 8.04 1.71 -19.75
N LEU A 273 8.06 1.36 -18.48
CA LEU A 273 7.91 2.31 -17.39
C LEU A 273 9.23 3.04 -17.09
N THR A 274 9.11 4.32 -16.74
CA THR A 274 10.09 5.00 -15.91
C THR A 274 9.67 4.80 -14.46
N LEU A 275 10.51 4.12 -13.68
CA LEU A 275 10.32 3.92 -12.24
C LEU A 275 11.13 4.96 -11.47
N PRO A 276 10.48 5.92 -10.79
CA PRO A 276 11.17 6.89 -9.97
C PRO A 276 11.89 6.23 -8.78
N PRO A 277 12.92 6.87 -8.21
CA PRO A 277 13.62 6.36 -7.03
C PRO A 277 12.69 6.33 -5.81
N LEU A 278 12.76 5.29 -4.98
CA LEU A 278 12.00 5.17 -3.72
C LEU A 278 10.52 5.56 -3.90
N SER A 279 9.83 4.87 -4.81
CA SER A 279 8.50 5.28 -5.23
C SER A 279 7.54 4.12 -5.44
N THR A 280 6.26 4.41 -5.30
CA THR A 280 5.15 3.61 -5.79
C THR A 280 4.45 4.39 -6.89
N ILE A 281 4.32 3.78 -8.05
CA ILE A 281 3.53 4.30 -9.15
C ILE A 281 2.35 3.36 -9.43
N GLY A 282 1.22 3.94 -9.83
CA GLY A 282 -0.04 3.22 -10.05
C GLY A 282 -0.71 3.71 -11.33
N PHE A 283 -1.23 2.76 -12.10
CA PHE A 283 -1.84 3.01 -13.39
C PHE A 283 -3.25 2.45 -13.47
N LYS A 284 -4.16 3.25 -14.02
CA LYS A 284 -5.51 2.81 -14.37
C LYS A 284 -5.56 2.40 -15.83
N ARG A 285 -6.00 1.16 -16.08
CA ARG A 285 -6.22 0.70 -17.44
C ARG A 285 -7.54 1.27 -17.97
N HIS A 286 -7.47 1.95 -19.10
CA HIS A 286 -8.62 2.28 -19.92
C HIS A 286 -8.70 1.25 -21.05
N GLY A 287 -9.79 0.48 -21.07
CA GLY A 287 -10.07 -0.39 -22.21
C GLY A 287 -10.27 0.48 -23.46
N TYR A 288 -9.92 -0.05 -24.64
CA TYR A 288 -10.47 0.53 -25.86
C TYR A 288 -11.99 0.42 -25.77
N ALA A 289 -12.69 1.56 -25.79
CA ALA A 289 -14.11 1.54 -26.12
C ALA A 289 -14.21 0.77 -27.44
N SER A 290 -14.92 -0.34 -27.43
CA SER A 290 -15.29 -1.03 -28.66
C SER A 290 -16.05 0.03 -29.46
N GLN A 291 -15.42 0.58 -30.50
CA GLN A 291 -16.13 1.33 -31.51
C GLN A 291 -17.03 0.32 -32.21
N LEU A 292 -18.26 0.19 -31.71
CA LEU A 292 -19.38 -0.36 -32.45
C LEU A 292 -19.91 0.72 -33.39
#